data_AF-A0A4Q2ZVZ3-F1
#
_entry.id   AF-A0A4Q2ZVZ3-F1
#
_cell.length_a   1.000
_cell.length_b   1.000
_cell.length_c   1.000
_cell.angle_alpha   90.00
_cell.angle_beta   90.00
_cell.angle_gamma   90.00
#
_symmetry.space_group_name_H-M   'P 1'
#
loop_
_entity.id
_entity.type
_entity.pdbx_description
1 polymer ?
#
loop_
_entity_poly.entity_id
_entity_poly.type
_entity_poly.pdbx_seq_one_letter_code
_entity_poly.pdbx_strand_id
1 'polypeptide(L)'
;MPWKIILKDWSEYEAYKTLHGKNATEFQPEDPWEVSFLMRKIKTQYPSVKSDPDIQQAILSCAAMISNPRNRLLFVQCVLKQLSLL
;
A
#
# COMPACT_ATOMS: atom_id res chain seq x y z
N MET A 1 10.59 -15.38 -0.90
CA MET A 1 10.27 -14.08 -1.54
C MET A 1 9.42 -13.25 -0.57
N PRO A 2 10.00 -12.25 0.10
CA PRO A 2 9.34 -11.49 1.17
C PRO A 2 8.06 -10.74 0.71
N TRP A 3 8.01 -10.27 -0.54
CA TRP A 3 6.86 -9.52 -1.07
C TRP A 3 5.53 -10.30 -1.14
N LYS A 4 5.56 -11.63 -1.22
CA LYS A 4 4.31 -12.43 -1.21
C LYS A 4 3.60 -12.36 0.14
N ILE A 5 4.30 -12.01 1.22
CA ILE A 5 3.76 -12.00 2.58
C ILE A 5 2.89 -10.75 2.79
N ILE A 6 3.31 -9.59 2.30
CA ILE A 6 2.51 -8.36 2.40
C ILE A 6 1.22 -8.41 1.55
N LEU A 7 1.16 -9.31 0.55
CA LEU A 7 -0.03 -9.55 -0.25
C LEU A 7 -1.01 -10.53 0.41
N LYS A 8 -0.63 -11.15 1.54
CA LYS A 8 -1.54 -12.00 2.29
C LYS A 8 -2.53 -11.18 3.10
N ASP A 9 -3.75 -11.71 3.17
CA ASP A 9 -4.86 -11.22 3.99
C ASP A 9 -5.16 -9.72 3.79
N TRP A 10 -5.83 -9.40 2.70
CA TRP A 10 -6.36 -8.06 2.41
C TRP A 10 -7.86 -7.96 2.72
N SER A 11 -8.39 -8.89 3.51
CA SER A 11 -9.82 -9.01 3.80
C SER A 11 -10.41 -7.72 4.41
N GLU A 12 -9.67 -7.07 5.32
CA GLU A 12 -10.06 -5.77 5.90
C GLU A 12 -10.14 -4.67 4.83
N TYR A 13 -9.17 -4.65 3.89
CA TYR A 13 -9.15 -3.70 2.78
C TYR A 13 -10.30 -3.98 1.80
N GLU A 14 -10.56 -5.23 1.47
CA GLU A 14 -11.66 -5.61 0.59
C GLU A 14 -13.03 -5.27 1.22
N ALA A 15 -13.19 -5.48 2.53
CA ALA A 15 -14.38 -5.08 3.27
C ALA A 15 -14.57 -3.56 3.27
N TYR A 16 -13.51 -2.79 3.53
CA TYR A 16 -13.54 -1.33 3.45
C TYR A 16 -13.97 -0.85 2.06
N LYS A 17 -13.34 -1.38 1.01
CA LYS A 17 -13.64 -0.97 -0.38
C LYS A 17 -15.08 -1.32 -0.76
N THR A 18 -15.57 -2.50 -0.36
CA THR A 18 -16.96 -2.92 -0.56
C THR A 18 -17.94 -1.97 0.15
N LEU A 19 -17.68 -1.64 1.42
CA LEU A 19 -18.52 -0.74 2.21
C LEU A 19 -18.65 0.65 1.57
N HIS A 20 -17.57 1.12 0.94
CA HIS A 20 -17.51 2.43 0.30
C HIS A 20 -17.81 2.41 -1.20
N GLY A 21 -18.21 1.27 -1.78
CA GLY A 21 -18.51 1.14 -3.22
C GLY A 21 -17.31 1.38 -4.14
N LYS A 22 -16.09 1.10 -3.66
CA LYS A 22 -14.82 1.30 -4.37
C LYS A 22 -14.25 -0.01 -4.90
N ASN A 23 -13.43 0.06 -5.95
CA ASN A 23 -12.77 -1.13 -6.52
C ASN A 23 -11.62 -1.62 -5.64
N ALA A 24 -11.73 -2.81 -5.05
CA ALA A 24 -10.71 -3.39 -4.17
C ALA A 24 -9.38 -3.76 -4.87
N THR A 25 -9.35 -3.73 -6.21
CA THR A 25 -8.12 -3.94 -6.98
C THR A 25 -7.34 -2.65 -7.23
N GLU A 26 -7.85 -1.50 -6.78
CA GLU A 26 -7.28 -0.17 -6.99
C GLU A 26 -6.94 0.52 -5.68
N PHE A 27 -5.73 1.01 -5.55
CA PHE A 27 -5.27 1.78 -4.40
C PHE A 27 -5.50 3.27 -4.59
N GLN A 28 -6.02 3.94 -3.56
CA GLN A 28 -6.28 5.38 -3.56
C GLN A 28 -5.35 6.08 -2.55
N PRO A 29 -4.19 6.61 -2.99
CA PRO A 29 -3.27 7.32 -2.11
C PRO A 29 -3.85 8.63 -1.54
N GLU A 30 -4.96 9.12 -2.11
CA GLU A 30 -5.71 10.26 -1.58
C GLU A 30 -6.65 9.88 -0.43
N ASP A 31 -6.88 8.59 -0.19
CA ASP A 31 -7.72 8.09 0.90
C ASP A 31 -6.87 7.87 2.17
N PRO A 32 -7.07 8.65 3.25
CA PRO A 32 -6.28 8.52 4.47
C PRO A 32 -6.36 7.14 5.10
N TRP A 33 -7.50 6.45 4.95
CA TRP A 33 -7.68 5.11 5.48
C TRP A 33 -6.81 4.11 4.73
N GLU A 34 -6.78 4.18 3.38
CA GLU A 34 -5.96 3.28 2.56
C GLU A 34 -4.46 3.50 2.80
N VAL A 35 -4.03 4.76 2.95
CA VAL A 35 -2.64 5.11 3.31
C VAL A 35 -2.28 4.51 4.67
N SER A 36 -3.13 4.74 5.68
CA SER A 36 -2.92 4.23 7.04
C SER A 36 -2.88 2.70 7.08
N PHE A 37 -3.78 2.05 6.32
CA PHE A 37 -3.81 0.60 6.17
C PHE A 37 -2.49 0.06 5.60
N LEU A 38 -2.02 0.65 4.49
CA LEU A 38 -0.78 0.22 3.85
C LEU A 38 0.44 0.44 4.76
N MET A 39 0.52 1.59 5.43
CA MET A 39 1.59 1.88 6.39
C MET A 39 1.62 0.85 7.53
N ARG A 40 0.47 0.59 8.16
CA ARG A 40 0.35 -0.43 9.21
C ARG A 40 0.79 -1.80 8.70
N LYS A 41 0.32 -2.18 7.51
CA LYS A 41 0.65 -3.47 6.90
C LYS A 41 2.14 -3.61 6.60
N ILE A 42 2.80 -2.57 6.08
CA ILE A 42 4.26 -2.53 5.87
C ILE A 42 4.99 -2.69 7.20
N LYS A 43 4.63 -1.94 8.23
CA LYS A 43 5.30 -1.99 9.54
C LYS A 43 5.16 -3.36 10.22
N THR A 44 3.98 -3.99 10.11
CA THR A 44 3.76 -5.34 10.66
C THR A 44 4.63 -6.38 9.96
N GLN A 45 4.82 -6.28 8.64
CA GLN A 45 5.58 -7.27 7.87
C GLN A 45 7.09 -6.97 7.81
N TYR A 46 7.48 -5.71 7.94
CA TYR A 46 8.86 -5.24 7.87
C TYR A 46 9.19 -4.34 9.08
N PRO A 47 9.39 -4.91 10.28
CA PRO A 47 9.66 -4.14 11.49
C PRO A 47 10.97 -3.33 11.44
N SER A 48 11.86 -3.62 10.49
CA SER A 48 13.07 -2.85 10.22
C SER A 48 12.78 -1.46 9.65
N VAL A 49 11.62 -1.25 9.04
CA VAL A 49 11.17 0.08 8.59
C VAL A 49 10.60 0.82 9.80
N LYS A 50 11.38 1.78 10.32
CA LYS A 50 11.05 2.49 11.56
C LYS A 50 10.36 3.84 11.35
N SER A 51 10.45 4.41 10.15
CA SER A 51 10.05 5.79 9.88
C SER A 51 8.72 5.84 9.11
N ASP A 52 7.67 6.33 9.77
CA ASP A 52 6.40 6.67 9.11
C ASP A 52 6.57 7.68 7.97
N PRO A 53 7.40 8.74 8.12
CA PRO A 53 7.73 9.64 7.02
C PRO A 53 8.27 8.95 5.77
N ASP A 54 9.12 7.93 5.92
CA ASP A 54 9.73 7.24 4.78
C ASP A 54 8.69 6.46 3.98
N ILE A 55 7.77 5.77 4.68
CA ILE A 55 6.67 5.03 4.06
C ILE A 55 5.72 6.01 3.36
N GLN A 56 5.39 7.13 4.01
CA GLN A 56 4.53 8.15 3.44
C GLN A 56 5.16 8.77 2.17
N GLN A 57 6.45 9.08 2.21
CA GLN A 57 7.18 9.61 1.06
C GLN A 57 7.23 8.60 -0.10
N ALA A 58 7.41 7.32 0.19
CA ALA A 58 7.35 6.25 -0.81
C ALA A 58 5.96 6.14 -1.47
N ILE A 59 4.88 6.23 -0.67
CA ILE A 59 3.49 6.24 -1.17
C ILE A 59 3.25 7.44 -2.10
N LEU A 60 3.67 8.64 -1.69
CA LEU A 60 3.52 9.86 -2.51
C LEU A 60 4.31 9.78 -3.82
N SER A 61 5.55 9.26 -3.76
CA SER A 61 6.38 9.03 -4.95
C SER A 61 5.67 8.09 -5.93
N CYS A 62 5.15 6.96 -5.46
CA CYS A 62 4.42 6.01 -6.30
C CYS A 62 3.08 6.56 -6.80
N ALA A 63 2.41 7.43 -6.04
CA ALA A 63 1.18 8.11 -6.47
C ALA A 63 1.39 9.06 -7.65
N ALA A 64 2.58 9.65 -7.77
CA ALA A 64 2.99 10.48 -8.90
C ALA A 64 3.45 9.65 -10.11
N MET A 65 4.00 8.45 -9.88
CA MET A 65 4.49 7.58 -10.96
C MET A 65 3.40 6.74 -11.64
N ILE A 66 2.38 6.32 -10.89
CA ILE A 66 1.34 5.41 -11.39
C ILE A 66 0.08 6.23 -11.67
N SER A 67 -0.32 6.26 -12.94
CA SER A 67 -1.57 6.89 -13.38
C SER A 67 -2.79 6.15 -12.87
N ASN A 68 -3.90 6.87 -12.69
CA ASN A 68 -5.19 6.26 -12.37
C ASN A 68 -5.72 5.43 -13.55
N PRO A 69 -6.32 4.24 -13.31
CA PRO A 69 -6.49 3.58 -12.01
C PRO A 69 -5.20 2.94 -11.50
N ARG A 70 -4.86 3.21 -10.24
CA ARG A 70 -3.63 2.69 -9.61
C ARG A 70 -3.85 1.27 -9.14
N ASN A 71 -3.52 0.29 -9.97
CA ASN A 71 -3.63 -1.12 -9.60
C ASN A 71 -2.89 -1.40 -8.28
N ARG A 72 -3.60 -1.96 -7.30
CA ARG A 72 -3.11 -2.22 -5.94
C ARG A 72 -1.82 -3.01 -5.90
N LEU A 73 -1.70 -4.07 -6.71
CA LEU A 73 -0.51 -4.92 -6.72
C LEU A 73 0.71 -4.15 -7.24
N LEU A 74 0.55 -3.45 -8.35
CA LEU A 74 1.61 -2.60 -8.92
C LEU A 74 1.99 -1.46 -7.96
N PHE A 75 0.99 -0.87 -7.31
CA PHE A 75 1.19 0.21 -6.36
C PHE A 75 2.00 -0.26 -5.14
N VAL A 76 1.58 -1.36 -4.51
CA VAL A 76 2.32 -1.94 -3.37
C VAL A 76 3.73 -2.35 -3.78
N GLN A 77 3.91 -2.93 -4.97
CA GLN A 77 5.25 -3.26 -5.48
C GLN A 77 6.12 -2.02 -5.65
N CYS A 78 5.57 -0.92 -6.18
CA CYS A 78 6.29 0.35 -6.27
C CYS A 78 6.74 0.83 -4.90
N VAL A 79 5.84 0.84 -3.91
CA VAL A 79 6.16 1.32 -2.55
C VAL A 79 7.26 0.47 -1.92
N LEU A 80 7.20 -0.85 -2.06
CA LEU A 80 8.24 -1.74 -1.54
C LEU A 80 9.59 -1.53 -2.22
N LYS A 81 9.62 -1.25 -3.53
CA LYS A 81 10.85 -0.91 -4.25
C LYS A 81 11.46 0.40 -3.74
N GLN A 82 10.63 1.43 -3.53
CA GLN A 82 11.09 2.71 -2.98
C GLN A 82 11.69 2.54 -1.57
N LEU A 83 11.16 1.61 -0.79
CA LEU A 83 11.67 1.27 0.55
C LEU A 83 12.82 0.24 0.54
N SER A 84 13.30 -0.19 -0.63
CA SER A 84 14.34 -1.24 -0.77
C SER A 84 13.98 -2.57 -0.08
N LEU A 85 12.68 -2.92 -0.08
CA LEU A 85 12.13 -4.15 0.49
C LEU A 85 11.80 -5.23 -0.56
N LEU A 86 11.97 -4.89 -1.85
CA LEU A 86 11.77 -5.77 -3.01
C LEU A 86 13.01 -5.75 -3.92
#